data_AF-A0A1C1CFD3-F1
#
_entry.id   AF-A0A1C1CFD3-F1
#
_cell.length_a   1.000
_cell.length_b   1.000
_cell.length_c   1.000
_cell.angle_alpha   90.00
_cell.angle_beta   90.00
_cell.angle_gamma   90.00
#
_symmetry.space_group_name_H-M   'P 1'
#
loop_
_entity.id
_entity.type
_entity.pdbx_description
1 polymer ?
#
loop_
_entity_poly.entity_id
_entity_poly.type
_entity_poly.pdbx_seq_one_letter_code
_entity_poly.pdbx_strand_id
1 'polypeptide(L)'
;MGSLSVEDQTQSHANTPFGLQPSILTAKCHPLVEQVTEEVDAYFSEHWPFKDEKTRKKFLSQGIPRVTCLYCANALDDRIAFACKLITITFLTDGGS
;
A
#
# COMPACT_ATOMS: atom_id res chain seq x y z
N MET A 1 4.56 -11.81 50.91
CA MET A 1 4.55 -12.82 49.84
C MET A 1 3.19 -12.75 49.15
N GLY A 2 3.13 -12.21 47.95
CA GLY A 2 1.91 -12.15 47.13
C GLY A 2 2.32 -12.40 45.69
N SER A 3 2.02 -13.60 45.22
CA SER A 3 2.34 -14.09 43.88
C SER A 3 1.62 -13.23 42.84
N LEU A 4 2.37 -12.56 41.96
CA LEU A 4 1.82 -12.05 40.70
C LEU A 4 1.54 -13.28 39.83
N SER A 5 0.28 -13.70 39.78
CA SER A 5 -0.18 -14.68 38.80
C SER A 5 0.02 -14.06 37.41
N VAL A 6 0.92 -14.65 36.62
CA VAL A 6 1.02 -14.40 35.19
C VAL A 6 -0.26 -14.95 34.59
N GLU A 7 -1.19 -14.07 34.22
CA GLU A 7 -2.37 -14.48 33.47
C GLU A 7 -1.92 -15.04 32.12
N ASP A 8 -2.27 -16.31 31.92
CA ASP A 8 -2.05 -17.10 30.73
C ASP A 8 -2.62 -16.38 29.51
N GLN A 9 -1.75 -15.93 28.60
CA GLN A 9 -2.17 -15.43 27.30
C GLN A 9 -2.56 -16.61 26.42
N THR A 10 -3.69 -17.25 26.73
CA THR A 10 -4.37 -18.14 25.78
C THR A 10 -4.94 -17.26 24.65
N GLN A 11 -4.07 -16.85 23.73
CA GLN A 11 -4.47 -16.14 22.52
C GLN A 11 -5.40 -17.06 21.74
N SER A 12 -6.69 -16.71 21.70
CA SER A 12 -7.63 -17.32 20.76
C SER A 12 -7.05 -17.07 19.36
N HIS A 13 -6.59 -18.12 18.71
CA HIS A 13 -6.27 -18.08 17.29
C HIS A 13 -7.54 -17.70 16.54
N ALA A 14 -7.76 -16.40 16.33
CA ALA A 14 -8.74 -15.94 15.38
C ALA A 14 -8.27 -16.48 14.03
N ASN A 15 -9.06 -17.39 13.45
CA ASN A 15 -8.80 -17.99 12.13
C ASN A 15 -8.85 -16.90 11.06
N THR A 16 -7.77 -16.13 10.91
CA THR A 16 -7.59 -15.27 9.75
C THR A 16 -7.17 -16.17 8.57
N PRO A 17 -7.50 -15.80 7.32
CA PRO A 17 -7.26 -16.65 6.14
C PRO A 17 -5.81 -17.11 5.94
N PHE A 18 -4.84 -16.47 6.60
CA PHE A 18 -3.41 -16.78 6.50
C PHE A 18 -2.75 -17.05 7.86
N GLY A 19 -3.51 -17.31 8.92
CA GLY A 19 -2.96 -17.50 10.27
C GLY A 19 -2.28 -16.25 10.84
N LEU A 20 -2.64 -15.07 10.33
CA LEU A 20 -2.23 -13.79 10.88
C LEU A 20 -2.79 -13.63 12.30
N GLN A 21 -1.89 -13.28 13.21
CA GLN A 21 -2.26 -12.87 14.56
C GLN A 21 -3.04 -11.54 14.49
N PRO A 22 -4.04 -11.34 15.36
CA PRO A 22 -4.74 -10.06 15.46
C PRO A 22 -3.76 -8.90 15.69
N SER A 23 -4.05 -7.74 15.10
CA SER A 23 -3.30 -6.49 15.30
C SER A 23 -4.18 -5.43 15.93
N ILE A 24 -3.60 -4.59 16.78
CA ILE A 24 -4.27 -3.40 17.33
C ILE A 24 -4.25 -2.21 16.32
N LEU A 25 -3.52 -2.33 15.22
CA LEU A 25 -3.37 -1.27 14.23
C LEU A 25 -4.54 -1.27 13.24
N THR A 26 -5.17 -0.13 13.04
CA THR A 26 -6.21 0.08 12.02
C THR A 26 -5.61 0.77 10.81
N ALA A 27 -5.69 0.13 9.64
CA ALA A 27 -5.26 0.73 8.38
C ALA A 27 -6.15 1.93 8.02
N LYS A 28 -5.53 3.02 7.57
CA LYS A 28 -6.21 4.17 6.95
C LYS A 28 -5.72 4.32 5.52
N CYS A 29 -6.55 4.89 4.65
CA CYS A 29 -6.19 5.21 3.27
C CYS A 29 -6.50 6.67 3.00
N HIS A 30 -5.67 7.34 2.19
CA HIS A 30 -5.92 8.72 1.77
C HIS A 30 -7.29 8.83 1.06
N PRO A 31 -8.12 9.84 1.36
CA PRO A 31 -9.47 9.95 0.80
C PRO A 31 -9.51 10.09 -0.73
N LEU A 32 -8.47 10.71 -1.31
CA LEU A 32 -8.34 10.89 -2.77
C LEU A 32 -7.71 9.70 -3.52
N VAL A 33 -7.68 8.51 -2.92
CA VAL A 33 -6.95 7.34 -3.49
C VAL A 33 -7.36 7.02 -4.93
N GLU A 34 -8.65 7.05 -5.27
CA GLU A 34 -9.10 6.71 -6.63
C GLU A 34 -8.65 7.77 -7.65
N GLN A 35 -8.84 9.05 -7.34
CA GLN A 35 -8.42 10.17 -8.20
C GLN A 35 -6.90 10.18 -8.42
N VAL A 36 -6.12 10.01 -7.34
CA VAL A 36 -4.66 10.02 -7.42
C VAL A 36 -4.14 8.77 -8.14
N THR A 37 -4.81 7.62 -7.97
CA THR A 37 -4.46 6.40 -8.71
C THR A 37 -4.64 6.62 -10.20
N GLU A 38 -5.78 7.15 -10.64
CA GLU A 38 -6.04 7.47 -12.06
C GLU A 38 -5.00 8.45 -12.62
N GLU A 39 -4.70 9.54 -11.92
CA GLU A 39 -3.71 10.53 -12.35
C GLU A 39 -2.32 9.92 -12.53
N VAL A 40 -1.86 9.15 -11.54
CA VAL A 40 -0.50 8.61 -11.51
C VAL A 40 -0.36 7.47 -12.51
N ASP A 41 -1.33 6.56 -12.58
CA ASP A 41 -1.33 5.45 -13.52
C ASP A 41 -1.38 5.95 -14.97
N ALA A 42 -2.16 7.00 -15.26
CA ALA A 42 -2.19 7.64 -16.57
C ALA A 42 -0.82 8.27 -16.91
N TYR A 43 -0.22 9.00 -15.97
CA TYR A 43 1.09 9.63 -16.15
C TYR A 43 2.17 8.59 -16.53
N PHE A 44 2.30 7.51 -15.77
CA PHE A 44 3.30 6.48 -16.08
C PHE A 44 2.94 5.68 -17.33
N SER A 45 1.65 5.42 -17.59
CA SER A 45 1.22 4.75 -18.82
C SER A 45 1.60 5.52 -20.09
N GLU A 46 1.59 6.85 -20.03
CA GLU A 46 1.97 7.73 -21.14
C GLU A 46 3.49 7.92 -21.26
N HIS A 47 4.20 8.06 -20.14
CA HIS A 47 5.59 8.54 -20.14
C HIS A 47 6.64 7.45 -19.88
N TRP A 48 6.28 6.34 -19.23
CA TRP A 48 7.24 5.27 -18.94
C TRP A 48 7.41 4.35 -20.14
N PRO A 49 8.64 4.03 -20.56
CA PRO A 49 8.90 3.20 -21.73
C PRO A 49 8.71 1.70 -21.39
N PHE A 50 7.45 1.29 -21.17
CA PHE A 50 7.13 -0.12 -20.95
C PHE A 50 7.57 -0.98 -22.13
N LYS A 51 8.20 -2.13 -21.84
CA LYS A 51 8.67 -3.08 -22.86
C LYS A 51 7.55 -3.59 -23.76
N ASP A 52 6.38 -3.86 -23.18
CA ASP A 52 5.21 -4.36 -23.87
C ASP A 52 3.92 -4.08 -23.08
N GLU A 53 2.78 -4.32 -23.73
CA GLU A 53 1.44 -4.19 -23.16
C GLU A 53 1.23 -5.06 -21.90
N LYS A 54 1.84 -6.24 -21.86
CA LYS A 54 1.74 -7.16 -20.72
C LYS A 54 2.39 -6.55 -19.49
N THR A 55 3.53 -5.91 -19.66
CA THR A 55 4.29 -5.24 -18.62
C THR A 55 3.54 -4.00 -18.13
N ARG A 56 2.94 -3.21 -19.03
CA ARG A 56 2.09 -2.07 -18.64
C ARG A 56 0.86 -2.54 -17.82
N LYS A 57 0.18 -3.61 -18.24
CA LYS A 57 -0.95 -4.17 -17.49
C LYS A 57 -0.53 -4.74 -16.13
N LYS A 58 0.62 -5.39 -16.05
CA LYS A 58 1.20 -5.88 -14.78
C LYS A 58 1.44 -4.71 -13.84
N PHE A 59 2.05 -3.62 -14.32
CA PHE A 59 2.24 -2.39 -13.56
C PHE A 59 0.92 -1.86 -12.98
N LEU A 60 -0.09 -1.65 -13.83
CA LEU A 60 -1.41 -1.13 -13.40
C LEU A 60 -2.09 -2.05 -12.35
N SER A 61 -1.90 -3.37 -12.45
CA SER A 61 -2.48 -4.32 -11.50
C SER A 61 -1.84 -4.29 -10.10
N GLN A 62 -0.65 -3.69 -9.95
CA GLN A 62 0.05 -3.65 -8.65
C GLN A 62 -0.56 -2.64 -7.67
N GLY A 63 -1.27 -1.62 -8.17
CA GLY A 63 -1.89 -0.60 -7.30
C GLY A 63 -0.87 0.20 -6.48
N ILE A 64 0.27 0.58 -7.08
CA ILE A 64 1.33 1.33 -6.39
C ILE A 64 0.84 2.66 -5.78
N PRO A 65 -0.03 3.45 -6.45
CA PRO A 65 -0.61 4.64 -5.81
C PRO A 65 -1.42 4.30 -4.55
N ARG A 66 -2.14 3.17 -4.55
CA ARG A 66 -2.93 2.71 -3.41
C ARG A 66 -2.07 2.34 -2.20
N VAL A 67 -0.93 1.66 -2.39
CA VAL A 67 -0.02 1.39 -1.25
C VAL A 67 0.55 2.69 -0.68
N THR A 68 0.86 3.66 -1.53
CA THR A 68 1.32 4.98 -1.07
C THR A 68 0.24 5.72 -0.30
N CYS A 69 -1.04 5.62 -0.70
CA CYS A 69 -2.18 6.17 0.02
C CYS A 69 -2.43 5.47 1.38
N LEU A 70 -2.02 4.22 1.55
CA LEU A 70 -2.03 3.52 2.85
C LEU A 70 -0.88 3.98 3.76
N TYR A 71 0.29 4.27 3.20
CA TYR A 71 1.44 4.79 3.94
C TYR A 71 1.22 6.25 4.38
N CYS A 72 0.61 7.05 3.51
CA CYS A 72 0.47 8.49 3.67
C CYS A 72 -1.00 8.91 3.80
N ALA A 73 -1.78 8.19 4.62
CA ALA A 73 -3.22 8.38 4.73
C ALA A 73 -3.66 9.79 5.16
N ASN A 74 -2.78 10.57 5.81
CA ASN A 74 -3.03 11.95 6.23
C ASN A 74 -2.15 12.97 5.49
N ALA A 75 -1.64 12.64 4.29
CA ALA A 75 -0.95 13.61 3.45
C ALA A 75 -1.90 14.78 3.09
N LEU A 76 -1.32 15.91 2.66
CA LEU A 76 -2.13 16.98 2.09
C LEU A 76 -2.62 16.58 0.70
N ASP A 77 -3.85 16.97 0.38
CA ASP A 77 -4.52 16.66 -0.89
C ASP A 77 -3.70 17.10 -2.11
N ASP A 78 -3.00 18.24 -2.02
CA ASP A 78 -2.14 18.79 -3.08
C ASP A 78 -0.74 18.14 -3.15
N ARG A 79 -0.42 17.24 -2.21
CA ARG A 79 0.92 16.61 -2.10
C ARG A 79 0.94 15.11 -2.32
N ILE A 80 -0.18 14.42 -2.09
CA ILE A 80 -0.23 12.96 -2.17
C ILE A 80 0.16 12.43 -3.56
N ALA A 81 -0.20 13.13 -4.64
CA ALA A 81 0.17 12.75 -6.00
C ALA A 81 1.69 12.77 -6.24
N PHE A 82 2.43 13.71 -5.63
CA PHE A 82 3.90 13.72 -5.71
C PHE A 82 4.51 12.51 -5.01
N ALA A 83 3.99 12.15 -3.82
CA ALA A 83 4.44 10.96 -3.11
C ALA A 83 4.18 9.69 -3.93
N CYS A 84 2.98 9.55 -4.49
CA CYS A 84 2.64 8.43 -5.36
C CYS A 84 3.59 8.38 -6.57
N LYS A 85 3.85 9.50 -7.26
CA LYS A 85 4.79 9.52 -8.40
C LYS A 85 6.20 9.09 -8.02
N LEU A 86 6.73 9.58 -6.88
CA LEU A 86 8.06 9.22 -6.38
C LEU A 86 8.18 7.73 -6.03
N ILE A 87 7.18 7.17 -5.33
CA ILE A 87 7.18 5.75 -5.00
C ILE A 87 7.03 4.90 -6.26
N THR A 88 6.13 5.29 -7.17
CA THR A 88 5.92 4.59 -8.44
C THR A 88 7.19 4.51 -9.29
N ILE A 89 7.93 5.60 -9.48
CA ILE A 89 9.18 5.55 -10.24
C ILE A 89 10.22 4.67 -9.55
N THR A 90 10.28 4.68 -8.21
CA THR A 90 11.20 3.83 -7.43
C THR A 90 10.91 2.34 -7.69
N PHE A 91 9.64 1.93 -7.64
CA PHE A 91 9.23 0.55 -7.95
C PHE A 91 9.55 0.14 -9.40
N LEU A 92 9.34 1.05 -10.37
CA LEU A 92 9.66 0.78 -11.76
C LEU A 92 11.18 0.60 -11.97
N THR A 93 12.00 1.42 -11.30
CA THR A 93 13.47 1.31 -11.37
C THR A 93 14.06 0.11 -10.63
N ASP A 94 13.39 -0.39 -9.58
CA ASP A 94 13.81 -1.58 -8.82
C ASP A 94 13.67 -2.88 -9.63
N GLY A 95 12.98 -2.85 -10.77
CA GLY A 95 12.69 -4.02 -11.60
C GLY A 95 11.23 -4.46 -11.56
N GLY A 96 10.32 -3.57 -11.13
CA GLY A 96 8.88 -3.81 -11.08
C GLY A 96 8.18 -4.00 -12.43
N SER A 97 8.88 -3.77 -13.55
CA SER A 97 8.38 -3.94 -14.93
C SER A 97 8.95 -5.18 -15.61
#